data_AF-A0A2V9UQ74-F1
#
_entry.id   AF-A0A2V9UQ74-F1
#
_cell.length_a   1.000
_cell.length_b   1.000
_cell.length_c   1.000
_cell.angle_alpha   90.00
_cell.angle_beta   90.00
_cell.angle_gamma   90.00
#
_symmetry.space_group_name_H-M   'P 1'
#
loop_
_entity.id
_entity.type
_entity.pdbx_description
1 polymer ?
#
loop_
_entity_poly.entity_id
_entity_poly.type
_entity_poly.pdbx_seq_one_letter_code
_entity_poly.pdbx_strand_id
1 'polypeptide(L)'
;MKKKSKKSARKKSAAKTAKKKLTNPKSNVALKGTVAKAKRRAELRHVPWNSVEVEALNPLLGRHFVVESNIMQLENILRDPRYAGTTFVMIHGGYPLEREAIWLAAIKNVYMDSSLMEIAMYPSSFKDSLRQWLETFPDKITFGTDCFPYNEILGAEESYWLGNISARQALAAALAEMVSSGEI
;
A
#
# COMPACT_ATOMS: atom_id res chain seq x y z
N MET A 1 25.81 17.58 65.98
CA MET A 1 26.25 16.37 65.24
C MET A 1 25.37 15.16 65.59
N LYS A 2 24.81 14.53 64.56
CA LYS A 2 24.54 13.08 64.35
C LYS A 2 23.64 12.29 65.32
N LYS A 3 22.44 11.97 64.81
CA LYS A 3 21.57 10.82 65.12
C LYS A 3 22.35 9.49 65.09
N LYS A 4 21.99 8.53 65.95
CA LYS A 4 21.87 7.09 65.59
C LYS A 4 20.77 6.41 66.42
N SER A 5 19.65 6.07 65.76
CA SER A 5 18.62 5.19 66.30
C SER A 5 18.99 3.72 66.09
N LYS A 6 18.54 2.87 67.02
CA LYS A 6 18.78 1.43 67.10
C LYS A 6 18.18 0.70 65.89
N LYS A 7 18.96 -0.17 65.24
CA LYS A 7 18.52 -1.08 64.17
C LYS A 7 17.70 -2.24 64.75
N SER A 8 16.48 -2.41 64.27
CA SER A 8 15.63 -3.60 64.49
C SER A 8 16.01 -4.70 63.49
N ALA A 9 16.29 -5.90 64.00
CA ALA A 9 16.59 -7.09 63.21
C ALA A 9 15.29 -7.77 62.74
N ARG A 10 14.98 -7.65 61.44
CA ARG A 10 13.81 -8.24 60.81
C ARG A 10 14.11 -9.70 60.40
N LYS A 11 13.46 -10.66 61.09
CA LYS A 11 13.41 -12.08 60.69
C LYS A 11 12.81 -12.20 59.28
N LYS A 12 13.50 -12.86 58.35
CA LYS A 12 12.97 -13.26 57.04
C LYS A 12 12.14 -14.53 57.22
N SER A 13 10.81 -14.45 57.07
CA SER A 13 9.95 -15.62 56.89
C SER A 13 10.08 -16.12 55.44
N ALA A 14 10.43 -17.40 55.29
CA ALA A 14 10.45 -18.06 54.00
C ALA A 14 9.01 -18.41 53.59
N ALA A 15 8.47 -17.68 52.60
CA ALA A 15 7.19 -18.01 51.99
C ALA A 15 7.37 -19.25 51.09
N LYS A 16 6.69 -20.35 51.43
CA LYS A 16 6.57 -21.53 50.57
C LYS A 16 5.57 -21.22 49.46
N THR A 17 6.05 -21.05 48.23
CA THR A 17 5.19 -20.86 47.05
C THR A 17 4.61 -22.21 46.62
N ALA A 18 3.30 -22.40 46.80
CA ALA A 18 2.58 -23.54 46.26
C ALA A 18 2.56 -23.49 44.72
N LYS A 19 3.11 -24.51 44.06
CA LYS A 19 3.03 -24.65 42.59
C LYS A 19 1.61 -25.05 42.19
N LYS A 20 0.84 -24.13 41.62
CA LYS A 20 -0.41 -24.44 40.90
C LYS A 20 -0.08 -25.27 39.66
N LYS A 21 -0.62 -26.49 39.58
CA LYS A 21 -0.52 -27.37 38.41
C LYS A 21 -1.47 -26.83 37.33
N LEU A 22 -0.92 -26.15 36.33
CA LEU A 22 -1.68 -25.69 35.16
C LEU A 22 -2.11 -26.91 34.33
N THR A 23 -3.41 -27.06 34.13
CA THR A 23 -4.00 -28.02 33.20
C THR A 23 -3.67 -27.61 31.77
N ASN A 24 -3.01 -28.50 31.03
CA ASN A 24 -2.63 -28.29 29.64
C ASN A 24 -3.89 -28.21 28.76
N PRO A 25 -4.15 -27.14 28.00
CA PRO A 25 -5.22 -27.15 27.01
C PRO A 25 -4.83 -28.11 25.87
N LYS A 26 -5.84 -28.81 25.34
CA LYS A 26 -5.73 -29.82 24.27
C LYS A 26 -4.95 -29.25 23.08
N SER A 27 -4.08 -30.09 22.51
CA SER A 27 -3.21 -29.75 21.38
C SER A 27 -4.01 -29.22 20.19
N ASN A 28 -3.80 -27.96 19.83
CA ASN A 28 -4.09 -27.49 18.48
C ASN A 28 -3.04 -28.13 17.57
N VAL A 29 -3.42 -29.19 16.86
CA VAL A 29 -2.60 -29.73 15.78
C VAL A 29 -2.52 -28.66 14.71
N ALA A 30 -1.38 -27.95 14.65
CA ALA A 30 -1.10 -27.03 13.56
C ALA A 30 -1.18 -27.80 12.23
N LEU A 31 -1.87 -27.23 11.24
CA LEU A 31 -1.89 -27.74 9.88
C LEU A 31 -0.44 -27.93 9.39
N LYS A 32 -0.13 -29.09 8.79
CA LYS A 32 1.21 -29.32 8.20
C LYS A 32 1.48 -28.21 7.17
N GLY A 33 2.38 -27.29 7.50
CA GLY A 33 2.77 -26.16 6.65
C GLY A 33 2.61 -24.76 7.27
N THR A 34 1.92 -24.61 8.41
CA THR A 34 1.70 -23.29 9.06
C THR A 34 2.66 -22.96 10.20
N VAL A 35 3.64 -23.82 10.48
CA VAL A 35 4.73 -23.47 11.41
C VAL A 35 5.72 -22.58 10.65
N ALA A 36 5.85 -21.32 11.06
CA ALA A 36 6.88 -20.42 10.55
C ALA A 36 8.24 -21.11 10.69
N LYS A 37 8.82 -21.52 9.55
CA LYS A 37 10.22 -21.98 9.52
C LYS A 37 11.08 -20.84 10.07
N ALA A 38 12.09 -21.19 10.86
CA ALA A 38 13.01 -20.23 11.46
C ALA A 38 13.40 -19.16 10.42
N LYS A 39 13.13 -17.90 10.75
CA LYS A 39 13.36 -16.74 9.88
C LYS A 39 14.83 -16.77 9.48
N ARG A 40 15.13 -17.13 8.22
CA ARG A 40 16.47 -16.92 7.65
C ARG A 40 16.81 -15.45 7.91
N ARG A 41 17.98 -15.18 8.48
CA ARG A 41 18.47 -13.83 8.71
C ARG A 41 18.47 -13.14 7.35
N ALA A 42 17.62 -12.12 7.17
CA ALA A 42 17.54 -11.40 5.91
C ALA A 42 18.89 -10.69 5.73
N GLU A 43 19.68 -11.17 4.79
CA GLU A 43 20.90 -10.50 4.37
C GLU A 43 20.52 -9.48 3.29
N LEU A 44 20.86 -8.21 3.55
CA LEU A 44 20.72 -7.17 2.55
C LEU A 44 21.70 -7.48 1.41
N ARG A 45 21.17 -7.89 0.26
CA ARG A 45 21.97 -8.08 -0.96
C ARG A 45 21.68 -6.91 -1.88
N HIS A 46 22.69 -6.08 -2.11
CA HIS A 46 22.62 -5.04 -3.12
C HIS A 46 22.70 -5.71 -4.50
N VAL A 47 21.59 -5.68 -5.23
CA VAL A 47 21.52 -6.13 -6.62
C VAL A 47 21.55 -4.88 -7.49
N PRO A 48 22.65 -4.62 -8.22
CA PRO A 48 22.73 -3.44 -9.08
C PRO A 48 21.69 -3.54 -10.19
N TRP A 49 21.08 -2.40 -10.54
CA TRP A 49 19.95 -2.32 -11.48
C TRP A 49 20.22 -3.03 -12.82
N ASN A 50 21.46 -2.94 -13.30
CA ASN A 50 21.90 -3.51 -14.58
C ASN A 50 22.17 -5.03 -14.52
N SER A 51 22.07 -5.67 -13.34
CA SER A 51 22.29 -7.12 -13.19
C SER A 51 21.05 -7.97 -13.44
N VAL A 52 19.91 -7.32 -13.65
CA VAL A 52 18.70 -7.96 -14.13
C VAL A 52 18.58 -7.59 -15.61
N GLU A 53 18.68 -8.59 -16.48
CA GLU A 53 18.44 -8.35 -17.92
C GLU A 53 17.07 -7.70 -18.08
N VAL A 54 16.99 -6.66 -18.92
CA VAL A 54 15.72 -5.99 -19.22
C VAL A 54 14.73 -7.02 -19.76
N GLU A 55 15.17 -7.99 -20.56
CA GLU A 55 14.40 -9.17 -20.99
C GLU A 55 13.95 -10.14 -19.88
N ALA A 56 14.42 -10.04 -18.64
CA ALA A 56 13.88 -10.80 -17.51
C ALA A 56 12.77 -10.01 -16.78
N LEU A 57 12.82 -8.67 -16.84
CA LEU A 57 11.76 -7.76 -16.39
C LEU A 57 10.66 -7.60 -17.44
N ASN A 58 10.98 -7.62 -18.73
CA ASN A 58 10.06 -7.35 -19.83
C ASN A 58 8.97 -8.45 -20.01
N PRO A 59 9.23 -9.75 -19.77
CA PRO A 59 8.20 -10.78 -19.70
C PRO A 59 7.38 -10.70 -18.41
N LEU A 60 7.93 -10.11 -17.34
CA LEU A 60 7.18 -9.89 -16.10
C LEU A 60 6.24 -8.67 -16.27
N LEU A 61 6.68 -7.61 -16.92
CA LEU A 61 5.82 -6.50 -17.33
C LEU A 61 4.77 -7.02 -18.33
N GLY A 62 5.17 -7.76 -19.37
CA GLY A 62 4.26 -8.31 -20.39
C GLY A 62 3.31 -9.44 -19.94
N ARG A 63 3.57 -10.12 -18.80
CA ARG A 63 2.66 -11.16 -18.25
C ARG A 63 1.95 -10.78 -16.96
N HIS A 64 2.39 -9.74 -16.24
CA HIS A 64 1.75 -9.30 -14.99
C HIS A 64 0.99 -7.98 -15.09
N PHE A 65 1.16 -7.21 -16.17
CA PHE A 65 0.18 -6.18 -16.52
C PHE A 65 -1.06 -6.86 -17.10
N VAL A 66 -2.03 -7.15 -16.23
CA VAL A 66 -3.45 -7.23 -16.60
C VAL A 66 -3.82 -8.37 -17.56
N VAL A 67 -3.66 -9.61 -17.14
CA VAL A 67 -4.52 -10.68 -17.66
C VAL A 67 -5.15 -11.38 -16.45
N GLU A 68 -6.45 -11.12 -16.24
CA GLU A 68 -7.35 -11.72 -15.22
C GLU A 68 -7.46 -11.07 -13.82
N SER A 69 -6.70 -10.02 -13.51
CA SER A 69 -6.81 -9.33 -12.21
C SER A 69 -7.89 -8.24 -12.23
N ASN A 70 -8.93 -8.37 -11.40
CA ASN A 70 -9.96 -7.33 -11.21
C ASN A 70 -9.78 -6.69 -9.83
N ILE A 71 -9.57 -5.37 -9.79
CA ILE A 71 -9.36 -4.61 -8.55
C ILE A 71 -10.52 -4.76 -7.55
N MET A 72 -11.74 -5.00 -8.03
CA MET A 72 -12.92 -5.25 -7.18
C MET A 72 -12.76 -6.49 -6.30
N GLN A 73 -11.90 -7.44 -6.66
CA GLN A 73 -11.60 -8.61 -5.83
C GLN A 73 -10.95 -8.24 -4.48
N LEU A 74 -10.43 -7.02 -4.34
CA LEU A 74 -9.87 -6.51 -3.08
C LEU A 74 -10.94 -6.15 -2.05
N GLU A 75 -12.20 -6.00 -2.43
CA GLU A 75 -13.27 -5.54 -1.52
C GLU A 75 -13.32 -6.34 -0.21
N ASN A 76 -13.14 -7.66 -0.30
CA ASN A 76 -13.14 -8.55 0.86
C ASN A 76 -12.05 -8.20 1.88
N ILE A 77 -10.86 -7.79 1.40
CA ILE A 77 -9.73 -7.39 2.25
C ILE A 77 -9.95 -5.96 2.76
N LEU A 78 -10.40 -5.05 1.90
CA LEU A 78 -10.61 -3.65 2.23
C LEU A 78 -11.70 -3.45 3.29
N ARG A 79 -12.72 -4.32 3.31
CA ARG A 79 -13.81 -4.30 4.29
C ARG A 79 -13.55 -5.13 5.55
N ASP A 80 -12.45 -5.88 5.61
CA ASP A 80 -12.18 -6.75 6.74
C ASP A 80 -11.86 -5.92 8.02
N PRO A 81 -12.61 -6.10 9.12
CA PRO A 81 -12.39 -5.35 10.35
C PRO A 81 -10.96 -5.48 10.92
N ARG A 82 -10.25 -6.56 10.60
CA ARG A 82 -8.85 -6.77 11.00
C ARG A 82 -7.92 -5.70 10.43
N TYR A 83 -8.27 -5.10 9.29
CA TYR A 83 -7.47 -4.09 8.61
C TYR A 83 -8.04 -2.68 8.71
N ALA A 84 -9.03 -2.44 9.57
CA ALA A 84 -9.67 -1.13 9.73
C ALA A 84 -8.69 0.01 10.11
N GLY A 85 -7.53 -0.32 10.68
CA GLY A 85 -6.46 0.64 11.00
C GLY A 85 -5.35 0.76 9.95
N THR A 86 -5.47 0.10 8.80
CA THR A 86 -4.47 0.11 7.72
C THR A 86 -4.91 1.05 6.60
N THR A 87 -4.06 1.97 6.18
CA THR A 87 -4.34 2.76 4.97
C THR A 87 -3.99 1.96 3.73
N PHE A 88 -4.92 1.87 2.79
CA PHE A 88 -4.72 1.27 1.47
C PHE A 88 -4.64 2.37 0.43
N VAL A 89 -3.63 2.29 -0.43
CA VAL A 89 -3.48 3.15 -1.61
C VAL A 89 -3.51 2.24 -2.83
N MET A 90 -4.48 2.47 -3.72
CA MET A 90 -4.68 1.69 -4.94
C MET A 90 -3.87 2.33 -6.06
N ILE A 91 -2.69 1.77 -6.30
CA ILE A 91 -1.72 2.21 -7.32
C ILE A 91 -2.30 1.92 -8.72
N HIS A 92 -2.01 2.80 -9.68
CA HIS A 92 -2.53 2.76 -11.05
C HIS A 92 -4.04 2.94 -11.21
N GLY A 93 -4.72 3.41 -10.18
CA GLY A 93 -6.13 3.72 -10.26
C GLY A 93 -7.04 2.55 -10.60
N GLY A 94 -6.54 1.32 -10.57
CA GLY A 94 -7.27 0.15 -11.07
C GLY A 94 -7.40 0.06 -12.60
N TYR A 95 -6.62 0.81 -13.38
CA TYR A 95 -6.64 0.74 -14.85
C TYR A 95 -6.51 -0.70 -15.36
N PRO A 96 -7.33 -1.15 -16.34
CA PRO A 96 -8.32 -0.39 -17.11
C PRO A 96 -9.76 -0.42 -16.54
N LEU A 97 -9.91 -0.70 -15.25
CA LEU A 97 -11.18 -0.75 -14.50
C LEU A 97 -11.30 0.43 -13.51
N GLU A 98 -10.71 1.58 -13.85
CA GLU A 98 -10.63 2.75 -12.98
C GLU A 98 -12.00 3.34 -12.63
N ARG A 99 -13.00 3.08 -13.47
CA ARG A 99 -14.39 3.53 -13.27
C ARG A 99 -15.12 2.70 -12.21
N GLU A 100 -14.78 1.42 -12.09
CA GLU A 100 -15.26 0.54 -11.03
C GLU A 100 -14.44 0.73 -9.75
N ALA A 101 -13.12 0.88 -9.89
CA ALA A 101 -12.17 1.00 -8.79
C ALA A 101 -12.50 2.13 -7.81
N ILE A 102 -12.94 3.28 -8.32
CA ILE A 102 -13.26 4.46 -7.51
C ILE A 102 -14.29 4.16 -6.40
N TRP A 103 -15.20 3.21 -6.61
CA TRP A 103 -16.19 2.83 -5.60
C TRP A 103 -15.59 2.18 -4.36
N LEU A 104 -14.40 1.58 -4.47
CA LEU A 104 -13.68 1.06 -3.30
C LEU A 104 -13.17 2.18 -2.38
N ALA A 105 -12.97 3.40 -2.91
CA ALA A 105 -12.56 4.57 -2.12
C ALA A 105 -13.68 5.11 -1.20
N ALA A 106 -14.91 4.60 -1.32
CA ALA A 106 -15.97 4.83 -0.33
C ALA A 106 -15.59 4.30 1.07
N ILE A 107 -14.65 3.35 1.13
CA ILE A 107 -14.10 2.82 2.38
C ILE A 107 -13.12 3.84 2.95
N LYS A 108 -13.34 4.26 4.20
CA LYS A 108 -12.67 5.41 4.83
C LYS A 108 -11.14 5.46 4.67
N ASN A 109 -10.49 4.31 4.76
CA ASN A 109 -9.03 4.13 4.76
C ASN A 109 -8.48 3.71 3.39
N VAL A 110 -9.23 3.91 2.31
CA VAL A 110 -8.84 3.55 0.94
C VAL A 110 -8.71 4.81 0.09
N TYR A 111 -7.60 4.91 -0.63
CA TYR A 111 -7.23 6.02 -1.50
C TYR A 111 -6.91 5.51 -2.90
N MET A 112 -7.17 6.32 -3.92
CA MET A 112 -6.81 6.08 -5.31
C MET A 112 -5.54 6.83 -5.64
N ASP A 113 -4.56 6.18 -6.24
CA ASP A 113 -3.36 6.84 -6.75
C ASP A 113 -3.33 6.79 -8.27
N SER A 114 -3.00 7.93 -8.88
CA SER A 114 -3.03 8.05 -10.33
C SER A 114 -1.79 7.54 -11.06
N SER A 115 -0.72 7.15 -10.34
CA SER A 115 0.54 6.65 -10.93
C SER A 115 0.32 5.78 -12.15
N LEU A 116 1.20 5.86 -13.14
CA LEU A 116 1.14 5.13 -14.41
C LEU A 116 0.06 5.66 -15.36
N MET A 117 -1.09 6.13 -14.87
CA MET A 117 -2.19 6.57 -15.74
C MET A 117 -1.78 7.75 -16.63
N GLU A 118 -0.97 8.67 -16.11
CA GLU A 118 -0.43 9.81 -16.85
C GLU A 118 0.56 9.45 -17.98
N ILE A 119 1.10 8.22 -17.97
CA ILE A 119 1.98 7.68 -19.02
C ILE A 119 1.20 6.70 -19.92
N ALA A 120 0.28 5.92 -19.35
CA ALA A 120 -0.49 4.90 -20.05
C ALA A 120 -1.67 5.49 -20.86
N MET A 121 -2.18 6.66 -20.48
CA MET A 121 -3.31 7.31 -21.14
C MET A 121 -2.88 8.65 -21.74
N TYR A 122 -3.50 9.02 -22.86
CA TYR A 122 -3.40 10.40 -23.34
C TYR A 122 -4.05 11.35 -22.32
N PRO A 123 -3.54 12.60 -22.16
CA PRO A 123 -4.10 13.57 -21.22
C PRO A 123 -5.61 13.80 -21.38
N SER A 124 -6.13 13.73 -22.61
CA SER A 124 -7.57 13.86 -22.90
C SER A 124 -8.41 12.73 -22.30
N SER A 125 -7.92 11.48 -22.32
CA SER A 125 -8.61 10.34 -21.72
C SER A 125 -8.42 10.30 -20.20
N PHE A 126 -7.22 10.65 -19.72
CA PHE A 126 -6.95 10.73 -18.29
C PHE A 126 -7.78 11.83 -17.61
N LYS A 127 -8.06 12.93 -18.31
CA LYS A 127 -8.99 13.99 -17.87
C LYS A 127 -10.35 13.41 -17.48
N ASP A 128 -10.93 12.53 -18.31
CA ASP A 128 -12.25 11.94 -18.03
C ASP A 128 -12.23 11.08 -16.75
N SER A 129 -11.14 10.33 -16.53
CA SER A 129 -10.96 9.54 -15.30
C SER A 129 -10.80 10.43 -14.07
N LEU A 130 -9.97 11.47 -14.15
CA LEU A 130 -9.77 12.43 -13.06
C LEU A 130 -11.07 13.16 -12.71
N ARG A 131 -11.83 13.62 -13.70
CA ARG A 131 -13.13 14.27 -13.48
C ARG A 131 -14.07 13.34 -12.72
N GLN A 132 -14.22 12.09 -13.19
CA GLN A 132 -15.07 11.10 -12.50
C GLN A 132 -14.64 10.87 -11.04
N TRP A 133 -13.33 10.73 -10.80
CA TRP A 133 -12.80 10.53 -9.46
C TRP A 133 -13.04 11.72 -8.54
N LEU A 134 -12.83 12.94 -9.05
CA LEU A 134 -13.07 14.19 -8.32
C LEU A 134 -14.55 14.42 -8.01
N GLU A 135 -15.46 14.02 -8.91
CA GLU A 135 -16.90 14.05 -8.66
C GLU A 135 -17.33 13.05 -7.57
N THR A 136 -16.63 11.92 -7.47
CA THR A 136 -17.05 10.82 -6.60
C THR A 136 -16.46 10.93 -5.18
N PHE A 137 -15.13 10.99 -5.07
CA PHE A 137 -14.41 11.03 -3.80
C PHE A 137 -13.17 11.94 -3.86
N PRO A 138 -13.35 13.28 -3.95
CA PRO A 138 -12.25 14.21 -4.21
C PRO A 138 -11.16 14.22 -3.13
N ASP A 139 -11.49 13.85 -1.88
CA ASP A 139 -10.53 13.76 -0.77
C ASP A 139 -9.74 12.44 -0.75
N LYS A 140 -10.00 11.53 -1.70
CA LYS A 140 -9.39 10.20 -1.77
C LYS A 140 -8.36 10.03 -2.88
N ILE A 141 -8.06 11.08 -3.63
CA ILE A 141 -7.19 11.00 -4.80
C ILE A 141 -5.79 11.48 -4.46
N THR A 142 -4.79 10.65 -4.77
CA THR A 142 -3.36 10.95 -4.67
C THR A 142 -2.70 10.89 -6.04
N PHE A 143 -1.50 11.46 -6.11
CA PHE A 143 -0.72 11.57 -7.34
C PHE A 143 0.67 10.97 -7.15
N GLY A 144 1.06 10.13 -8.11
CA GLY A 144 2.41 9.66 -8.36
C GLY A 144 2.68 9.69 -9.86
N THR A 145 3.94 9.78 -10.28
CA THR A 145 4.31 9.79 -11.71
C THR A 145 4.66 8.42 -12.28
N ASP A 146 4.75 7.41 -11.41
CA ASP A 146 5.34 6.10 -11.71
C ASP A 146 6.64 6.19 -12.52
N CYS A 147 7.47 7.16 -12.13
CA CYS A 147 8.76 7.42 -12.74
C CYS A 147 9.65 6.17 -12.65
N PHE A 148 9.98 5.64 -13.83
CA PHE A 148 10.73 4.40 -14.00
C PHE A 148 11.45 4.43 -15.35
N PRO A 149 12.65 3.82 -15.49
CA PRO A 149 13.29 3.67 -16.80
C PRO A 149 12.57 2.59 -17.62
N TYR A 150 11.57 2.99 -18.40
CA TYR A 150 10.75 2.07 -19.20
C TYR A 150 11.52 1.48 -20.38
N ASN A 151 12.39 2.27 -21.03
CA ASN A 151 13.27 1.84 -22.12
C ASN A 151 14.42 2.85 -22.31
N GLU A 152 15.25 2.65 -23.34
CA GLU A 152 16.40 3.52 -23.64
C GLU A 152 16.04 4.97 -23.96
N ILE A 153 14.79 5.23 -24.40
CA ILE A 153 14.30 6.57 -24.79
C ILE A 153 13.52 7.20 -23.65
N LEU A 154 12.67 6.42 -22.98
CA LEU A 154 11.85 6.86 -21.86
C LEU A 154 12.51 6.41 -20.55
N GLY A 155 13.54 7.15 -20.16
CA GLY A 155 14.25 6.97 -18.90
C GLY A 155 13.44 7.45 -17.69
N ALA A 156 14.06 7.37 -16.52
CA ALA A 156 13.43 7.83 -15.28
C ALA A 156 13.15 9.34 -15.32
N GLU A 157 14.08 10.17 -15.80
CA GLU A 157 13.90 11.61 -15.84
C GLU A 157 12.82 12.02 -16.85
N GLU A 158 12.82 11.39 -18.02
CA GLU A 158 11.85 11.62 -19.09
C GLU A 158 10.44 11.16 -18.68
N SER A 159 10.32 9.98 -18.04
CA SER A 159 9.04 9.50 -17.54
C SER A 159 8.50 10.36 -16.40
N TYR A 160 9.36 10.83 -15.49
CA TYR A 160 8.97 11.79 -14.45
C TYR A 160 8.42 13.08 -15.06
N TRP A 161 9.15 13.66 -16.01
CA TRP A 161 8.77 14.89 -16.68
C TRP A 161 7.45 14.72 -17.45
N LEU A 162 7.35 13.65 -18.25
CA LEU A 162 6.18 13.34 -19.06
C LEU A 162 4.95 13.07 -18.19
N GLY A 163 5.08 12.25 -17.16
CA GLY A 163 3.98 11.95 -16.25
C GLY A 163 3.47 13.21 -15.53
N ASN A 164 4.38 14.01 -14.99
CA ASN A 164 4.00 15.25 -14.30
C ASN A 164 3.34 16.28 -15.24
N ILE A 165 3.80 16.44 -16.49
CA ILE A 165 3.17 17.38 -17.42
C ILE A 165 1.81 16.87 -17.90
N SER A 166 1.69 15.58 -18.23
CA SER A 166 0.44 14.94 -18.65
C SER A 166 -0.63 15.00 -17.56
N ALA A 167 -0.26 14.68 -16.32
CA ALA A 167 -1.19 14.74 -15.18
C ALA A 167 -1.69 16.16 -14.91
N ARG A 168 -0.80 17.16 -14.96
CA ARG A 168 -1.18 18.57 -14.79
C ARG A 168 -2.12 19.04 -15.90
N GLN A 169 -1.86 18.67 -17.15
CA GLN A 169 -2.73 19.00 -18.28
C GLN A 169 -4.12 18.37 -18.13
N ALA A 170 -4.18 17.08 -17.80
CA ALA A 170 -5.43 16.35 -17.59
C ALA A 170 -6.23 16.93 -16.42
N LEU A 171 -5.58 17.19 -15.27
CA LEU A 171 -6.21 17.77 -14.09
C LEU A 171 -6.74 19.18 -14.36
N ALA A 172 -5.94 20.03 -15.03
CA ALA A 172 -6.36 21.38 -15.37
C ALA A 172 -7.59 21.37 -16.30
N ALA A 173 -7.62 20.48 -17.29
CA ALA A 173 -8.75 20.34 -18.19
C ALA A 173 -10.00 19.82 -17.46
N ALA A 174 -9.86 18.84 -16.55
CA ALA A 174 -10.96 18.32 -15.75
C ALA A 174 -11.56 19.42 -14.86
N LEU A 175 -10.72 20.14 -14.12
CA LEU A 175 -11.17 21.24 -13.25
C LEU A 175 -11.79 22.39 -14.05
N ALA A 176 -11.23 22.73 -15.22
CA ALA A 176 -11.81 23.77 -16.08
C ALA A 176 -13.22 23.39 -16.55
N GLU A 177 -13.44 22.12 -16.90
CA GLU A 177 -14.76 21.61 -17.26
C GLU A 177 -15.74 21.72 -16.08
N MET A 178 -15.34 21.26 -14.89
CA MET A 178 -16.15 21.33 -13.67
C MET A 178 -16.51 22.77 -13.27
N VAL A 179 -15.58 23.72 -13.42
CA VAL A 179 -15.85 25.16 -13.21
C VAL A 179 -16.85 25.68 -14.24
N SER A 180 -16.67 25.31 -15.51
CA SER A 180 -17.55 25.79 -16.59
C SER A 180 -18.99 25.27 -16.48
N SER A 181 -19.17 24.08 -15.91
CA SER A 181 -20.48 23.48 -15.63
C SER A 181 -21.09 23.92 -14.30
N GLY A 182 -20.34 24.63 -13.45
CA GLY A 182 -20.79 25.10 -12.14
C GLY A 182 -20.85 24.00 -11.08
N GLU A 183 -20.05 22.93 -11.24
CA GLU A 183 -19.91 21.87 -10.24
C GLU A 183 -19.03 22.29 -9.06
N ILE A 184 -18.06 23.19 -9.30
CA ILE A 184 -17.14 23.77 -8.31
C ILE A 184 -16.95 25.28 -8.53
#